data_AF-A0AAD9CRT0-F1
#
_entry.id   AF-A0AAD9CRT0-F1
#
_cell.length_a   1.000
_cell.length_b   1.000
_cell.length_c   1.000
_cell.angle_alpha   90.00
_cell.angle_beta   90.00
_cell.angle_gamma   90.00
#
_symmetry.space_group_name_H-M   'P 1'
#
loop_
_entity.id
_entity.type
_entity.pdbx_description
1 polymer ?
#
loop_
_entity_poly.entity_id
_entity_poly.type
_entity_poly.pdbx_seq_one_letter_code
_entity_poly.pdbx_strand_id
1 'polypeptide(L)'
;MRVFYPHAYCSRVWNEAVAHRLSTLGHRARRGDLVWLQEDSAESSLPQIHVVTDQEEQEEVYTLGHVLMPMPGNTVKYPENAMGAWYQERLSRDGLDGCRFRVSNLKLNLPGCHRPLLASPRNLSYQLQRAACGEAGGEETTGNSSRNSDRQLNGTTAEGKLTLTLNFDLDSSCYATICLREIMKCDP
;
A
#
# COMPACT_ATOMS: atom_id res chain seq x y z
N MET A 1 7.35 -13.65 19.64
CA MET A 1 7.04 -12.22 19.85
C MET A 1 8.22 -11.25 19.72
N ARG A 2 9.46 -11.60 20.12
CA ARG A 2 10.58 -10.64 20.09
C ARG A 2 10.97 -10.09 18.71
N VAL A 3 10.72 -10.87 17.65
CA VAL A 3 11.01 -10.47 16.27
C VAL A 3 10.08 -9.36 15.75
N PHE A 4 8.91 -9.14 16.36
CA PHE A 4 7.98 -8.11 15.92
C PHE A 4 8.54 -6.69 16.10
N TYR A 5 9.29 -6.43 17.17
CA TYR A 5 9.88 -5.10 17.40
C TYR A 5 10.85 -4.66 16.29
N PRO A 6 11.86 -5.45 15.91
CA PRO A 6 12.71 -5.09 14.79
C PRO A 6 11.98 -5.08 13.45
N HIS A 7 11.00 -5.96 13.22
CA HIS A 7 10.17 -5.88 12.01
C HIS A 7 9.37 -4.58 11.94
N ALA A 8 8.77 -4.14 13.06
CA ALA A 8 8.06 -2.87 13.15
C ALA A 8 8.99 -1.68 12.88
N TYR A 9 10.23 -1.73 13.38
CA TYR A 9 11.26 -0.76 13.03
C TYR A 9 11.56 -0.74 11.53
N CYS A 10 11.82 -1.90 10.92
CA CYS A 10 12.08 -2.00 9.48
C CYS A 10 10.88 -1.51 8.64
N SER A 11 9.65 -1.80 9.06
CA SER A 11 8.43 -1.30 8.41
C SER A 11 8.29 0.22 8.53
N ARG A 12 8.68 0.81 9.68
CA ARG A 12 8.70 2.27 9.85
C ARG A 12 9.71 2.92 8.91
N VAL A 13 10.93 2.40 8.85
CA VAL A 13 11.96 2.90 7.93
C VAL A 13 11.50 2.77 6.47
N TRP A 14 10.83 1.68 6.11
CA TRP A 14 10.26 1.50 4.78
C TRP A 14 9.19 2.55 4.44
N ASN A 15 8.26 2.83 5.36
CA ASN A 15 7.24 3.86 5.15
C ASN A 15 7.87 5.25 4.92
N GLU A 16 8.87 5.61 5.74
CA GLU A 16 9.61 6.86 5.61
C GLU A 16 10.38 6.92 4.27
N ALA A 17 10.98 5.79 3.84
CA ALA A 17 11.70 5.69 2.59
C ALA A 17 10.78 5.88 1.38
N VAL A 18 9.60 5.26 1.38
CA VAL A 18 8.60 5.41 0.32
C VAL A 18 8.12 6.85 0.22
N ALA A 19 7.79 7.48 1.34
CA ALA A 19 7.37 8.89 1.36
C ALA A 19 8.49 9.79 0.81
N HIS A 20 9.73 9.57 1.24
CA HIS A 20 10.88 10.32 0.74
C HIS A 20 11.10 10.10 -0.77
N ARG A 21 11.05 8.85 -1.24
CA ARG A 21 11.21 8.47 -2.66
C ARG A 21 10.18 9.15 -3.55
N LEU A 22 8.92 9.19 -3.13
CA LEU A 22 7.85 9.84 -3.89
C LEU A 22 8.07 11.36 -3.96
N SER A 23 8.49 11.98 -2.85
CA SER A 23 8.76 13.42 -2.79
C SER A 23 9.97 13.87 -3.62
N THR A 24 11.01 13.04 -3.72
CA THR A 24 12.29 13.43 -4.35
C THR A 24 12.40 13.02 -5.81
N LEU A 25 11.92 11.82 -6.15
CA LEU A 25 12.09 11.21 -7.46
C LEU A 25 10.76 11.12 -8.24
N GLY A 26 9.65 11.56 -7.64
CA GLY A 26 8.35 11.68 -8.29
C GLY A 26 7.67 10.33 -8.57
N HIS A 27 6.65 10.37 -9.45
CA HIS A 27 5.72 9.26 -9.69
C HIS A 27 6.07 8.39 -10.91
N ARG A 28 7.35 8.36 -11.30
CA ARG A 28 7.87 7.53 -12.40
C ARG A 28 8.96 6.59 -11.88
N ALA A 29 9.20 5.48 -12.57
CA ALA A 29 10.42 4.71 -12.35
C ALA A 29 11.62 5.54 -12.81
N ARG A 30 12.71 5.50 -12.05
CA ARG A 30 13.93 6.28 -12.29
C ARG A 30 15.13 5.35 -12.27
N ARG A 31 16.18 5.72 -12.99
CA ARG A 31 17.48 5.05 -12.94
C ARG A 31 17.90 4.82 -11.49
N GLY A 32 18.36 3.60 -11.22
CA GLY A 32 18.76 3.14 -9.90
C GLY A 32 17.64 2.58 -9.03
N ASP A 33 16.36 2.73 -9.42
CA ASP A 33 15.26 2.04 -8.73
C ASP A 33 15.38 0.52 -8.87
N LEU A 34 14.80 -0.21 -7.92
CA LEU A 34 14.78 -1.67 -7.94
C LEU A 34 13.47 -2.15 -8.56
N VAL A 35 13.53 -3.15 -9.43
CA VAL A 35 12.36 -3.82 -10.03
C VAL A 35 12.58 -5.33 -10.03
N TRP A 36 11.52 -6.11 -10.20
CA TRP A 36 11.67 -7.54 -10.51
C TRP A 36 12.10 -7.68 -11.97
N LEU A 37 13.10 -8.53 -12.22
CA LEU A 37 13.50 -8.88 -13.57
C LEU A 37 12.34 -9.61 -14.26
N GLN A 38 11.87 -9.09 -15.39
CA GLN A 38 10.96 -9.82 -16.27
C GLN A 38 11.80 -10.74 -17.16
N GLU A 39 11.89 -12.03 -16.83
CA GLU A 39 12.38 -13.03 -17.78
C GLU A 39 11.19 -13.61 -18.56
N ASP A 40 11.25 -13.58 -19.89
CA ASP A 40 10.28 -14.22 -20.79
C ASP A 40 10.40 -15.77 -20.79
N SER A 41 11.27 -16.35 -19.96
CA SER A 41 11.55 -17.79 -19.93
C SER A 41 10.82 -18.49 -18.79
N ALA A 42 9.94 -19.44 -19.14
CA ALA A 42 9.08 -20.20 -18.24
C ALA A 42 9.80 -21.28 -17.40
N GLU A 43 11.04 -21.03 -16.96
CA GLU A 43 11.81 -21.97 -16.14
C GLU A 43 12.22 -21.35 -14.79
N SER A 44 11.30 -21.43 -13.81
CA SER A 44 11.54 -21.45 -12.35
C SER A 44 12.81 -20.75 -11.82
N SER A 45 13.08 -19.51 -12.21
CA SER A 45 14.06 -18.66 -11.55
C SER A 45 13.34 -17.87 -10.45
N LEU A 46 13.89 -17.90 -9.23
CA LEU A 46 13.40 -17.06 -8.14
C LEU A 46 13.39 -15.59 -8.60
N PRO A 47 12.42 -14.76 -8.18
CA PRO A 47 12.33 -13.39 -8.66
C PRO A 47 13.62 -12.63 -8.35
N GLN A 48 14.36 -12.27 -9.40
CA GLN A 48 15.64 -11.58 -9.29
C GLN A 48 15.42 -10.06 -9.26
N ILE A 49 16.20 -9.36 -8.44
CA ILE A 49 16.19 -7.89 -8.39
C ILE A 49 17.04 -7.32 -9.51
N HIS A 50 16.44 -6.47 -10.33
CA HIS A 50 17.09 -5.66 -11.35
C HIS A 50 17.16 -4.19 -10.92
N VAL A 51 18.17 -3.48 -11.40
CA VAL A 51 18.35 -2.03 -11.16
C VAL A 51 18.08 -1.31 -12.47
N VAL A 52 17.11 -0.40 -12.46
CA VAL A 52 16.72 0.36 -13.65
C VAL A 52 17.92 1.15 -14.18
N THR A 53 18.21 0.98 -15.46
CA THR A 53 19.30 1.66 -16.17
C THR A 53 18.84 3.00 -16.75
N ASP A 54 19.79 3.83 -17.18
CA ASP A 54 19.50 5.12 -17.83
C ASP A 54 18.71 4.95 -19.14
N GLN A 55 18.94 3.86 -19.87
CA GLN A 55 18.24 3.53 -21.10
C GLN A 55 16.79 3.14 -20.84
N GLU A 56 16.56 2.24 -19.87
CA GLU A 56 15.21 1.79 -19.51
C GLU A 56 14.33 2.92 -18.94
N GLU A 57 14.94 3.90 -18.26
CA GLU A 57 14.24 5.11 -17.83
C GLU A 57 13.79 5.96 -19.04
N GLN A 58 14.67 6.16 -20.04
CA GLN A 58 14.36 6.93 -21.24
C GLN A 58 13.30 6.26 -22.12
N GLU A 59 13.35 4.92 -22.20
CA GLU A 59 12.42 4.10 -22.96
C GLU A 59 11.11 3.80 -22.19
N GLU A 60 11.00 4.24 -20.92
CA GLU A 60 9.84 4.02 -20.05
C GLU A 60 9.43 2.55 -19.89
N VAL A 61 10.42 1.64 -19.88
CA VAL A 61 10.20 0.18 -19.78
C VAL A 61 9.43 -0.18 -18.51
N TYR A 62 9.75 0.51 -17.40
CA TYR A 62 9.10 0.29 -16.11
C TYR A 62 8.24 1.48 -15.68
N THR A 63 7.11 1.16 -15.09
CA THR A 63 6.24 2.12 -14.41
C THR A 63 6.48 2.13 -12.89
N LEU A 64 5.95 3.13 -12.18
CA LEU A 64 6.04 3.20 -10.72
C LEU A 64 5.50 1.94 -10.01
N GLY A 65 4.53 1.25 -10.61
CA GLY A 65 3.97 0.00 -10.06
C GLY A 65 4.96 -1.17 -10.04
N HIS A 66 6.03 -1.11 -10.82
CA HIS A 66 7.09 -2.12 -10.83
C HIS A 66 8.17 -1.85 -9.77
N VAL A 67 8.24 -0.61 -9.24
CA VAL A 67 9.29 -0.18 -8.32
C VAL A 67 9.13 -0.87 -6.97
N LEU A 68 10.26 -1.40 -6.48
CA LEU A 68 10.39 -2.07 -5.21
C LEU A 68 11.19 -1.19 -4.24
N MET A 69 10.74 -1.15 -3.00
CA MET A 69 11.43 -0.47 -1.91
C MET A 69 11.93 -1.49 -0.89
N PRO A 70 13.19 -1.41 -0.45
CA PRO A 70 13.76 -2.37 0.48
C PRO A 70 13.28 -2.16 1.93
N MET A 71 12.83 -3.23 2.58
CA MET A 71 12.73 -3.29 4.04
C MET A 71 14.11 -3.71 4.59
N PRO A 72 14.75 -2.89 5.46
CA PRO A 72 16.13 -3.13 5.88
C PRO A 72 16.37 -4.54 6.45
N GLY A 73 17.50 -5.12 6.07
CA GLY A 73 17.94 -6.45 6.50
C GLY A 73 19.29 -6.83 5.89
N ASN A 74 19.78 -8.02 6.22
CA ASN A 74 21.13 -8.45 5.80
C ASN A 74 21.22 -9.17 4.45
N THR A 75 20.10 -9.39 3.77
CA THR A 75 20.03 -10.04 2.44
C THR A 75 19.47 -9.08 1.38
N VAL A 76 19.43 -7.78 1.67
CA VAL A 76 18.69 -6.79 0.88
C VAL A 76 19.63 -5.95 0.04
N LYS A 77 19.35 -5.87 -1.27
CA LYS A 77 19.93 -4.88 -2.18
C LYS A 77 19.21 -3.53 -2.02
N TYR A 78 19.96 -2.44 -1.97
CA TYR A 78 19.43 -1.06 -1.92
C TYR A 78 19.45 -0.41 -3.32
N PRO A 79 18.60 0.62 -3.58
CA PRO A 79 18.56 1.31 -4.86
C PRO A 79 19.88 2.04 -5.15
N GLU A 80 20.30 2.06 -6.41
CA GLU A 80 21.53 2.70 -6.89
C GLU A 80 21.27 4.17 -7.32
N ASN A 81 20.47 4.88 -6.52
CA ASN A 81 20.16 6.29 -6.68
C ASN A 81 20.20 7.02 -5.31
N ALA A 82 19.64 8.23 -5.23
CA ALA A 82 19.60 9.02 -4.01
C ALA A 82 19.03 8.26 -2.79
N MET A 83 18.15 7.27 -3.02
CA MET A 83 17.59 6.46 -1.95
C MET A 83 18.64 5.59 -1.25
N GLY A 84 19.66 5.09 -1.93
CA GLY A 84 20.71 4.28 -1.31
C GLY A 84 21.45 5.06 -0.22
N ALA A 85 21.85 6.30 -0.52
CA ALA A 85 22.45 7.20 0.45
C ALA A 85 21.46 7.59 1.57
N TRP A 86 20.20 7.82 1.21
CA TRP A 86 19.16 8.11 2.20
C TRP A 86 18.99 6.99 3.23
N TYR A 87 19.00 5.71 2.82
CA TYR A 87 18.90 4.59 3.76
C TYR A 87 20.10 4.53 4.72
N GLN A 88 21.31 4.77 4.22
CA GLN A 88 22.52 4.81 5.06
C GLN A 88 22.43 5.91 6.11
N GLU A 89 22.09 7.14 5.69
CA GLU A 89 21.92 8.27 6.61
C GLU A 89 20.75 8.04 7.57
N ARG A 90 19.67 7.42 7.10
CA ARG A 90 18.51 7.18 7.93
C ARG A 90 18.81 6.18 9.04
N LEU A 91 19.54 5.11 8.74
CA LEU A 91 19.96 4.12 9.74
C LEU A 91 21.04 4.68 10.68
N SER A 92 21.97 5.49 10.18
CA SER A 92 23.01 6.11 11.01
C SER A 92 22.44 7.07 12.07
N ARG A 93 21.35 7.78 11.75
CA ARG A 93 20.60 8.61 12.72
C ARG A 93 20.12 7.84 13.94
N ASP A 94 19.83 6.55 13.80
CA ASP A 94 19.44 5.67 14.90
C ASP A 94 20.62 4.85 15.46
N GLY A 95 21.86 5.13 15.02
CA GLY A 95 23.07 4.41 15.43
C GLY A 95 23.19 3.00 14.84
N LEU A 96 22.60 2.77 13.66
CA LEU A 96 22.53 1.46 12.99
C LEU A 96 23.36 1.38 11.70
N ASP A 97 24.30 2.28 11.47
CA ASP A 97 25.19 2.30 10.29
C ASP A 97 26.00 1.00 10.13
N GLY A 98 26.49 0.43 11.23
CA GLY A 98 27.19 -0.87 11.26
C GLY A 98 26.28 -2.08 11.50
N CYS A 99 24.95 -1.91 11.48
CA CYS A 99 24.02 -2.96 11.86
C CYS A 99 24.06 -4.13 10.87
N ARG A 100 24.36 -5.33 11.38
CA ARG A 100 24.35 -6.58 10.59
C ARG A 100 22.97 -7.23 10.51
N PHE A 101 21.95 -6.61 11.11
CA PHE A 101 20.59 -7.15 11.18
C PHE A 101 20.56 -8.59 11.74
N ARG A 102 21.47 -8.88 12.68
CA ARG A 102 21.57 -10.12 13.44
C ARG A 102 21.73 -9.79 14.91
N VAL A 103 20.86 -10.36 15.74
CA VAL A 103 20.89 -10.16 17.20
C VAL A 103 21.14 -11.52 17.84
N SER A 104 22.43 -11.87 17.97
CA SER A 104 22.89 -13.20 18.40
C SER A 104 22.31 -13.62 19.75
N ASN A 105 22.30 -12.71 20.73
CA ASN A 105 21.79 -12.98 22.09
C ASN A 105 20.29 -13.32 22.10
N LEU A 106 19.54 -12.87 21.08
CA LEU A 106 18.12 -13.16 20.94
C LEU A 106 17.84 -14.22 19.87
N LYS A 107 18.89 -14.78 19.23
CA LYS A 107 18.80 -15.71 18.09
C LYS A 107 17.92 -15.15 16.95
N LEU A 108 17.96 -13.84 16.73
CA LEU A 108 17.17 -13.18 15.68
C LEU A 108 18.03 -12.91 14.45
N ASN A 109 17.51 -13.29 13.29
CA ASN A 109 18.05 -12.95 11.98
C ASN A 109 16.99 -12.17 11.21
N LEU A 110 17.34 -10.99 10.71
CA LEU A 110 16.45 -10.13 9.93
C LEU A 110 16.99 -10.09 8.50
N PRO A 111 16.54 -11.02 7.62
CA PRO A 111 16.99 -11.03 6.23
C PRO A 111 16.59 -9.76 5.50
N GLY A 112 15.47 -9.13 5.90
CA GLY A 112 14.80 -8.07 5.15
C GLY A 112 14.10 -8.63 3.92
N CYS A 113 13.50 -7.76 3.12
CA CYS A 113 12.92 -8.13 1.83
C CYS A 113 12.68 -6.89 0.96
N HIS A 114 12.20 -7.12 -0.26
CA HIS A 114 11.76 -6.09 -1.18
C HIS A 114 10.24 -6.08 -1.20
N ARG A 115 9.65 -4.89 -1.07
CA ARG A 115 8.20 -4.71 -1.10
C ARG A 115 7.83 -3.75 -2.23
N PRO A 116 6.82 -4.07 -3.06
CA PRO A 116 6.30 -3.13 -4.04
C PRO A 116 5.93 -1.79 -3.42
N LEU A 117 6.28 -0.71 -4.11
CA LEU A 117 5.95 0.65 -3.69
C LEU A 117 4.43 0.86 -3.71
N LEU A 118 3.76 0.33 -4.74
CA LEU A 118 2.31 0.39 -4.92
C LEU A 118 1.69 -1.01 -4.82
N ALA A 119 0.44 -1.03 -4.35
CA ALA A 119 -0.42 -2.19 -4.40
C ALA A 119 -1.78 -1.75 -4.95
N SER A 120 -2.32 -2.51 -5.90
CA SER A 120 -3.61 -2.23 -6.53
C SER A 120 -4.65 -3.24 -6.06
N PRO A 121 -5.83 -2.81 -5.57
CA PRO A 121 -6.90 -3.72 -5.23
C PRO A 121 -7.43 -4.44 -6.47
N ARG A 122 -7.77 -5.72 -6.33
CA ARG A 122 -8.43 -6.52 -7.37
C ARG A 122 -9.93 -6.63 -7.07
N ASN A 123 -10.74 -6.88 -8.10
CA ASN A 123 -12.17 -7.14 -7.96
C ASN A 123 -12.94 -6.06 -7.16
N LEU A 124 -12.58 -4.79 -7.35
CA LEU A 124 -13.21 -3.66 -6.65
C LEU A 124 -14.66 -3.46 -7.12
N SER A 125 -15.60 -3.54 -6.19
CA SER A 125 -17.00 -3.16 -6.38
C SER A 125 -17.45 -2.24 -5.25
N TYR A 126 -18.36 -1.32 -5.58
CA TYR A 126 -18.88 -0.35 -4.61
C TYR A 126 -20.38 -0.12 -4.76
N GLN A 127 -21.03 0.20 -3.65
CA GLN A 127 -22.43 0.61 -3.62
C GLN A 127 -22.59 1.78 -2.65
N LEU A 128 -23.14 2.89 -3.15
CA LEU A 128 -23.47 4.07 -2.35
C LEU A 128 -24.98 4.09 -2.08
N GLN A 129 -25.36 4.07 -0.81
CA GLN A 129 -26.75 4.16 -0.39
C GLN A 129 -26.96 5.40 0.47
N ARG A 130 -28.06 6.10 0.24
CA ARG A 130 -28.51 7.18 1.12
C ARG A 130 -29.58 6.61 2.04
N ALA A 131 -29.35 6.65 3.34
CA ALA A 131 -30.37 6.28 4.31
C ALA A 131 -31.57 7.22 4.12
N ALA A 132 -32.76 6.65 3.89
CA ALA A 132 -33.99 7.41 3.95
C ALA A 132 -34.14 7.94 5.38
N CYS A 133 -34.44 9.23 5.51
CA CYS A 133 -34.74 9.81 6.81
C CYS A 133 -36.16 9.38 7.21
N GLY A 134 -36.27 8.51 8.22
CA GLY A 134 -37.53 8.16 8.90
C GLY A 134 -37.53 6.69 9.36
N GLU A 135 -37.84 6.32 10.59
CA GLU A 135 -38.20 7.03 11.82
C GLU A 135 -37.68 6.22 13.00
N ALA A 136 -37.32 6.89 14.09
CA ALA A 136 -37.16 6.24 15.37
C ALA A 136 -38.55 5.83 15.88
N GLY A 137 -38.77 4.52 16.08
CA GLY A 137 -39.83 3.97 16.91
C GLY A 137 -41.03 3.38 16.15
N GLY A 138 -41.26 2.07 16.33
CA GLY A 138 -42.47 1.42 15.87
C GLY A 138 -42.33 -0.09 15.77
N GLU A 139 -42.66 -0.78 16.86
CA GLU A 139 -42.97 -2.21 16.88
C GLU A 139 -44.15 -2.55 15.93
N GLU A 140 -44.09 -3.78 15.40
CA GLU A 140 -45.20 -4.66 14.99
C GLU A 140 -46.01 -4.48 13.67
N THR A 141 -46.33 -5.68 13.16
CA THR A 141 -47.49 -6.18 12.37
C THR A 141 -47.64 -5.92 10.85
N THR A 142 -47.53 -7.03 10.10
CA THR A 142 -48.38 -7.53 8.98
C THR A 142 -49.00 -6.58 7.95
N GLY A 143 -48.92 -6.98 6.67
CA GLY A 143 -50.05 -6.82 5.74
C GLY A 143 -49.69 -6.41 4.32
N ASN A 144 -50.03 -7.27 3.37
CA ASN A 144 -49.91 -7.13 1.92
C ASN A 144 -50.58 -5.84 1.38
N SER A 145 -50.01 -5.22 0.34
CA SER A 145 -50.70 -4.88 -0.94
C SER A 145 -49.93 -3.87 -1.80
N SER A 146 -49.76 -4.24 -3.07
CA SER A 146 -49.29 -3.42 -4.19
C SER A 146 -50.12 -2.15 -4.42
N ARG A 147 -49.48 -1.04 -4.83
CA ARG A 147 -49.99 -0.07 -5.82
C ARG A 147 -48.93 0.98 -6.20
N ASN A 148 -48.67 1.08 -7.50
CA ASN A 148 -47.99 2.20 -8.17
C ASN A 148 -48.80 3.49 -8.01
N SER A 149 -48.13 4.63 -7.80
CA SER A 149 -47.91 5.69 -8.81
C SER A 149 -47.61 7.03 -8.16
N ASP A 150 -46.56 7.69 -8.69
CA ASP A 150 -46.34 9.14 -8.78
C ASP A 150 -46.55 10.01 -7.54
N ARG A 151 -45.42 10.44 -6.95
CA ARG A 151 -45.38 11.72 -6.25
C ARG A 151 -44.10 12.50 -6.53
N GLN A 152 -44.35 13.64 -7.15
CA GLN A 152 -43.48 14.68 -7.64
C GLN A 152 -42.67 15.34 -6.51
N LEU A 153 -41.48 15.82 -6.88
CA LEU A 153 -40.49 16.51 -6.04
C LEU A 153 -41.11 17.60 -5.16
N ASN A 154 -40.76 17.57 -3.87
CA ASN A 154 -40.74 18.75 -3.00
C ASN A 154 -39.48 18.70 -2.14
N GLY A 155 -38.67 19.75 -2.24
CA GLY A 155 -37.39 19.86 -1.56
C GLY A 155 -37.52 20.11 -0.07
N THR A 156 -36.77 19.33 0.72
CA THR A 156 -36.16 19.76 1.98
C THR A 156 -34.96 18.85 2.20
N THR A 157 -33.75 19.42 2.21
CA THR A 157 -32.48 18.69 2.25
C THR A 157 -32.29 18.03 3.62
N ALA A 158 -32.93 16.90 3.85
CA ALA A 158 -32.56 16.00 4.92
C ALA A 158 -31.22 15.36 4.54
N GLU A 159 -30.14 15.75 5.22
CA GLU A 159 -28.82 15.12 5.08
C GLU A 159 -28.88 13.67 5.61
N GLY A 160 -29.50 12.79 4.83
CA GLY A 160 -29.56 11.37 5.11
C GLY A 160 -28.15 10.80 5.16
N LYS A 161 -27.86 10.00 6.19
CA LYS A 161 -26.58 9.30 6.36
C LYS A 161 -26.23 8.55 5.07
N LEU A 162 -25.06 8.87 4.51
CA LEU A 162 -24.52 8.16 3.36
C LEU A 162 -23.73 6.94 3.86
N THR A 163 -24.02 5.78 3.29
CA THR A 163 -23.29 4.54 3.55
C THR A 163 -22.63 4.08 2.25
N LEU A 164 -21.31 3.89 2.29
CA LEU A 164 -20.53 3.33 1.20
C LEU A 164 -20.12 1.90 1.57
N THR A 165 -20.57 0.93 0.76
CA THR A 165 -20.14 -0.47 0.85
C THR A 165 -19.08 -0.71 -0.21
N LEU A 166 -17.94 -1.30 0.17
CA LEU A 166 -16.82 -1.64 -0.71
C LEU A 166 -16.49 -3.13 -0.58
N ASN A 167 -16.27 -3.81 -1.70
CA ASN A 167 -15.66 -5.14 -1.72
C ASN A 167 -14.46 -5.11 -2.66
N PHE A 168 -13.32 -5.61 -2.22
CA PHE A 168 -12.11 -5.72 -3.01
C PHE A 168 -11.15 -6.75 -2.40
N ASP A 169 -10.28 -7.30 -3.24
CA ASP A 169 -9.22 -8.23 -2.86
C ASP A 169 -7.89 -7.50 -2.77
N LEU A 170 -7.09 -7.84 -1.76
CA LEU A 170 -5.72 -7.37 -1.60
C LEU A 170 -4.78 -8.57 -1.48
N ASP A 171 -3.58 -8.42 -1.99
CA ASP A 171 -2.53 -9.41 -1.79
C ASP A 171 -2.08 -9.45 -0.32
N SER A 172 -1.44 -10.56 0.07
CA SER A 172 -0.88 -10.69 1.42
C SER A 172 0.05 -9.52 1.75
N SER A 173 0.09 -9.11 3.02
CA SER A 173 0.90 -7.97 3.49
C SER A 173 0.45 -6.59 2.96
N CYS A 174 -0.80 -6.48 2.50
CA CYS A 174 -1.48 -5.21 2.22
C CYS A 174 -2.52 -4.90 3.31
N TYR A 175 -2.79 -3.61 3.53
CA TYR A 175 -3.66 -3.14 4.60
C TYR A 175 -4.90 -2.45 4.02
N ALA A 176 -6.09 -2.98 4.30
CA ALA A 176 -7.35 -2.39 3.82
C ALA A 176 -7.53 -0.93 4.28
N THR A 177 -7.08 -0.59 5.49
CA THR A 177 -7.12 0.78 6.01
C THR A 177 -6.30 1.76 5.17
N ILE A 178 -5.19 1.32 4.56
CA ILE A 178 -4.38 2.18 3.68
C ILE A 178 -5.08 2.39 2.34
N CYS A 179 -5.73 1.36 1.80
CA CYS A 179 -6.58 1.49 0.61
C CYS A 179 -7.75 2.46 0.87
N LEU A 180 -8.44 2.30 2.01
CA LEU A 180 -9.53 3.18 2.42
C LEU A 180 -9.08 4.62 2.65
N ARG A 181 -7.93 4.82 3.30
CA ARG A 181 -7.30 6.14 3.46
C ARG A 181 -7.11 6.82 2.10
N GLU A 182 -6.64 6.09 1.11
CA GLU A 182 -6.42 6.63 -0.24
C GLU A 182 -7.75 6.95 -0.97
N ILE A 183 -8.79 6.14 -0.78
CA ILE A 183 -10.13 6.40 -1.33
C ILE A 183 -10.79 7.62 -0.65
N MET A 184 -10.70 7.70 0.68
CA MET A 184 -11.40 8.70 1.48
C MET A 184 -10.63 10.00 1.65
N LYS A 185 -9.32 10.01 1.36
CA LYS A 185 -8.41 11.16 1.55
C LYS A 185 -8.43 11.72 2.97
N CYS A 186 -8.68 10.87 3.97
CA CYS A 186 -8.68 11.22 5.39
C CYS A 186 -7.67 10.37 6.15
N ASP A 187 -7.09 10.90 7.22
CA ASP A 187 -6.22 10.11 8.08
C ASP A 187 -7.05 9.06 8.87
N PRO A 188 -6.53 7.82 9.01
CA PRO A 188 -7.19 6.74 9.72
C PRO A 188 -7.17 6.91 11.24
#